data_AF-A0A7Y3UP43-F1
#
_entry.id   AF-A0A7Y3UP43-F1
#
_cell.length_a   1.000
_cell.length_b   1.000
_cell.length_c   1.000
_cell.angle_alpha   90.00
_cell.angle_beta   90.00
_cell.angle_gamma   90.00
#
_symmetry.space_group_name_H-M   'P 1'
#
loop_
_entity.id
_entity.type
_entity.pdbx_description
1 polymer ?
#
loop_
_entity_poly.entity_id
_entity_poly.type
_entity_poly.pdbx_seq_one_letter_code
_entity_poly.pdbx_strand_id
1 'polypeptide(L)'
;MAGRLDVETVKDEIRSTKDARLRSIIDILAFKISKDSHDSGAENNMLTAEETLAEYILEKFSGMDGFHESLLKIGKGIKGIQVFAEDIYQYFCQKDHLNFHLVKDSISSNKDILLKTITDLVAYKISQSSNDKGPEMNFITAQTFVAEYVSKFFKSRRELEKEISKFGNEMKGLRSFSDTVYDYFVDGEA
;
A
#
# COMPACT_ATOMS: atom_id res chain seq x y z
N MET A 1 3.96 -28.13 0.28
CA MET A 1 3.45 -26.89 0.89
C MET A 1 2.41 -26.33 -0.06
N ALA A 2 1.15 -26.24 0.36
CA ALA A 2 0.11 -25.62 -0.47
C ALA A 2 0.47 -24.14 -0.63
N GLY A 3 0.69 -23.70 -1.88
CA GLY A 3 0.99 -22.31 -2.17
C GLY A 3 -0.18 -21.46 -1.73
N ARG A 4 0.02 -20.60 -0.72
CA ARG A 4 -0.91 -19.51 -0.46
C ARG A 4 -0.97 -18.70 -1.75
N LEU A 5 -2.18 -18.51 -2.29
CA LEU A 5 -2.41 -17.52 -3.33
C LEU A 5 -1.81 -16.19 -2.86
N ASP A 6 -0.93 -15.63 -3.68
CA ASP A 6 -0.33 -14.33 -3.42
C ASP A 6 -1.32 -13.22 -3.83
N VAL A 7 -1.18 -12.04 -3.23
CA VAL A 7 -2.05 -10.87 -3.49
C VAL A 7 -2.08 -10.55 -4.97
N GLU A 8 -0.95 -10.65 -5.67
CA GLU A 8 -0.89 -10.40 -7.12
C GLU A 8 -1.70 -11.41 -7.93
N THR A 9 -1.75 -12.68 -7.53
CA THR A 9 -2.58 -13.68 -8.24
C THR A 9 -4.06 -13.33 -8.14
N VAL A 10 -4.51 -12.86 -6.98
CA VAL A 10 -5.90 -12.43 -6.78
C VAL A 10 -6.18 -11.13 -7.53
N LYS A 11 -5.24 -10.18 -7.56
CA LYS A 11 -5.36 -8.95 -8.37
C LYS A 11 -5.51 -9.25 -9.86
N ASP A 12 -4.71 -10.17 -10.38
CA ASP A 12 -4.81 -10.60 -11.78
C ASP A 12 -6.16 -11.25 -12.08
N GLU A 13 -6.70 -12.05 -11.16
CA GLU A 13 -8.03 -12.64 -11.28
C GLU A 13 -9.14 -11.58 -11.22
N ILE A 14 -9.02 -10.60 -10.31
CA ILE A 14 -9.92 -9.44 -10.21
C ILE A 14 -9.93 -8.64 -11.53
N ARG A 15 -8.76 -8.40 -12.12
CA ARG A 15 -8.61 -7.60 -13.35
C ARG A 15 -9.08 -8.35 -14.60
N SER A 16 -8.91 -9.67 -14.64
CA SER A 16 -9.27 -10.51 -15.78
C SER A 16 -10.75 -10.91 -15.79
N THR A 17 -11.45 -10.82 -14.66
CA THR A 17 -12.87 -11.17 -14.59
C THR A 17 -13.77 -10.21 -15.34
N LYS A 18 -14.87 -10.75 -15.89
CA LYS A 18 -15.96 -9.99 -16.50
C LYS A 18 -17.13 -9.76 -15.54
N ASP A 19 -16.98 -10.09 -14.25
CA ASP A 19 -18.04 -9.90 -13.26
C ASP A 19 -18.26 -8.40 -12.97
N ALA A 20 -19.35 -7.86 -13.53
CA ALA A 20 -19.73 -6.46 -13.35
C ALA A 20 -19.95 -6.07 -11.88
N ARG A 21 -20.27 -7.03 -11.00
CA ARG A 21 -20.43 -6.76 -9.56
C ARG A 21 -19.10 -6.46 -8.91
N LEU A 22 -18.05 -7.21 -9.28
CA LEU A 22 -16.70 -6.98 -8.76
C LEU A 22 -16.19 -5.60 -9.16
N ARG A 23 -16.38 -5.25 -10.45
CA ARG A 23 -16.03 -3.93 -10.95
C ARG A 23 -16.77 -2.81 -10.23
N SER A 24 -18.07 -3.01 -9.98
CA SER A 24 -18.86 -2.05 -9.20
C SER A 24 -18.34 -1.88 -7.76
N ILE A 25 -17.85 -2.95 -7.11
CA ILE A 25 -17.24 -2.85 -5.77
C ILE A 25 -15.97 -2.00 -5.83
N ILE A 26 -15.09 -2.27 -6.79
CA ILE A 26 -13.84 -1.51 -6.99
C ILE A 26 -14.13 -0.04 -7.26
N ASP A 27 -15.09 0.25 -8.15
CA ASP A 27 -15.48 1.62 -8.50
C ASP A 27 -16.01 2.37 -7.26
N ILE A 28 -16.84 1.74 -6.44
CA ILE A 28 -17.36 2.32 -5.20
C ILE A 28 -16.21 2.56 -4.20
N LEU A 29 -15.30 1.60 -4.07
CA LEU A 29 -14.17 1.68 -3.16
C LEU A 29 -13.21 2.81 -3.55
N ALA A 30 -12.81 2.89 -4.82
CA ALA A 30 -11.98 3.96 -5.36
C ALA A 30 -12.66 5.34 -5.21
N PHE A 31 -13.97 5.41 -5.44
CA PHE A 31 -14.74 6.63 -5.19
C PHE A 31 -14.70 7.04 -3.72
N LYS A 32 -14.85 6.10 -2.78
CA LYS A 32 -14.75 6.40 -1.34
C LYS A 32 -13.36 6.89 -0.95
N ILE A 33 -12.30 6.24 -1.42
CA ILE A 33 -10.91 6.67 -1.20
C ILE A 33 -10.71 8.10 -1.72
N SER A 34 -11.26 8.43 -2.89
CA SER A 34 -11.18 9.80 -3.46
C SER A 34 -11.87 10.89 -2.63
N LYS A 35 -12.67 10.52 -1.62
CA LYS A 35 -13.37 11.45 -0.73
C LYS A 35 -12.71 11.56 0.65
N ASP A 36 -11.65 10.82 0.90
CA ASP A 36 -10.92 10.81 2.17
C ASP A 36 -9.51 11.41 2.00
N SER A 37 -8.83 11.57 3.13
CA SER A 37 -7.41 11.91 3.28
C SER A 37 -6.44 10.98 2.52
N HIS A 38 -6.90 9.80 2.12
CA HIS A 38 -6.16 8.81 1.34
C HIS A 38 -6.22 9.06 -0.18
N ASP A 39 -6.89 10.12 -0.65
CA ASP A 39 -6.92 10.46 -2.07
C ASP A 39 -5.51 10.72 -2.62
N SER A 40 -5.13 9.93 -3.61
CA SER A 40 -3.84 9.97 -4.32
C SER A 40 -4.00 10.09 -5.84
N GLY A 41 -5.20 10.50 -6.29
CA GLY A 41 -5.56 10.61 -7.69
C GLY A 41 -6.26 9.36 -8.23
N ALA A 42 -7.07 9.55 -9.29
CA ALA A 42 -8.01 8.53 -9.77
C ALA A 42 -7.37 7.18 -10.08
N GLU A 43 -6.20 7.16 -10.72
CA GLU A 43 -5.47 5.94 -11.06
C GLU A 43 -4.94 5.21 -9.81
N ASN A 44 -4.29 5.93 -8.90
CA ASN A 44 -3.77 5.35 -7.66
C ASN A 44 -4.90 4.87 -6.73
N ASN A 45 -6.03 5.57 -6.70
CA ASN A 45 -7.20 5.16 -5.92
C ASN A 45 -7.79 3.85 -6.46
N MET A 46 -7.79 3.64 -7.78
CA MET A 46 -8.19 2.36 -8.39
C MET A 46 -7.23 1.24 -8.03
N LEU A 47 -5.92 1.46 -8.15
CA LEU A 47 -4.91 0.47 -7.78
C LEU A 47 -5.02 0.09 -6.30
N THR A 48 -5.22 1.08 -5.43
CA THR A 48 -5.45 0.88 -3.99
C THR A 48 -6.73 0.08 -3.73
N ALA A 49 -7.80 0.36 -4.47
CA ALA A 49 -9.05 -0.37 -4.34
C ALA A 49 -8.92 -1.86 -4.76
N GLU A 50 -8.22 -2.12 -5.87
CA GLU A 50 -7.95 -3.49 -6.34
C GLU A 50 -7.11 -4.29 -5.32
N GLU A 51 -6.05 -3.68 -4.80
CA GLU A 51 -5.16 -4.29 -3.81
C GLU A 51 -5.89 -4.56 -2.49
N THR A 52 -6.64 -3.57 -1.98
CA THR A 52 -7.46 -3.71 -0.78
C THR A 52 -8.45 -4.87 -0.91
N LEU A 53 -9.12 -4.97 -2.06
CA LEU A 53 -10.06 -6.05 -2.33
C LEU A 53 -9.36 -7.41 -2.35
N ALA A 54 -8.21 -7.51 -3.02
CA ALA A 54 -7.43 -8.75 -3.07
C ALA A 54 -7.00 -9.20 -1.67
N GLU A 55 -6.48 -8.28 -0.85
CA GLU A 55 -6.12 -8.55 0.54
C GLU A 55 -7.32 -8.99 1.38
N TYR A 56 -8.45 -8.29 1.24
CA TYR A 56 -9.68 -8.62 1.94
C TYR A 56 -10.15 -10.04 1.59
N ILE A 57 -10.05 -10.41 0.32
CA ILE A 57 -10.42 -11.75 -0.17
C ILE A 57 -9.53 -12.81 0.47
N LEU A 58 -8.22 -12.60 0.46
CA LEU A 58 -7.25 -13.55 1.03
C LEU A 58 -7.34 -13.67 2.56
N GLU A 59 -7.74 -12.60 3.25
CA GLU A 59 -7.84 -12.61 4.71
C GLU A 59 -9.18 -13.16 5.20
N LYS A 60 -10.29 -12.89 4.49
CA LYS A 60 -11.64 -13.23 4.94
C LYS A 60 -12.25 -14.45 4.26
N PHE A 61 -11.69 -14.91 3.15
CA PHE A 61 -12.19 -16.05 2.38
C PHE A 61 -11.07 -17.04 2.04
N SER A 62 -11.45 -18.24 1.62
CA SER A 62 -10.50 -19.27 1.18
C SER A 62 -9.91 -19.02 -0.22
N GLY A 63 -10.17 -17.85 -0.82
CA GLY A 63 -9.83 -17.49 -2.19
C GLY A 63 -11.02 -16.91 -2.96
N MET A 64 -10.82 -16.68 -4.26
CA MET A 64 -11.82 -16.04 -5.13
C MET A 64 -13.14 -16.80 -5.23
N ASP A 65 -13.11 -18.14 -5.28
CA ASP A 65 -14.32 -18.96 -5.30
C ASP A 65 -15.21 -18.71 -4.07
N GLY A 66 -14.63 -18.71 -2.87
CA GLY A 66 -15.35 -18.45 -1.61
C GLY A 66 -15.90 -17.03 -1.54
N PHE A 67 -15.19 -16.07 -2.12
CA PHE A 67 -15.66 -14.71 -2.26
C PHE A 67 -16.83 -14.59 -3.24
N HIS A 68 -16.74 -15.24 -4.41
CA HIS A 68 -17.83 -15.27 -5.40
C HIS A 68 -19.10 -15.94 -4.86
N GLU A 69 -18.98 -17.02 -4.10
CA GLU A 69 -20.12 -17.63 -3.42
C GLU A 69 -20.79 -16.66 -2.44
N SER A 70 -19.99 -15.88 -1.72
CA SER A 70 -20.50 -14.87 -0.79
C SER A 70 -21.18 -13.72 -1.53
N LEU A 71 -20.59 -13.26 -2.65
CA LEU A 71 -21.22 -12.29 -3.55
C LEU A 71 -22.53 -12.78 -4.17
N LEU A 72 -22.69 -14.09 -4.39
CA LEU A 72 -23.94 -14.67 -4.89
C LEU A 72 -25.05 -14.69 -3.83
N LYS A 73 -24.68 -14.83 -2.55
CA LYS A 73 -25.62 -14.86 -1.41
C LYS A 73 -26.13 -13.47 -1.05
N ILE A 74 -25.34 -12.44 -1.31
CA ILE A 74 -25.73 -11.05 -1.10
C ILE A 74 -26.74 -10.68 -2.18
N GLY A 75 -27.99 -10.51 -1.75
CA GLY A 75 -29.17 -10.47 -2.63
C GLY A 75 -28.99 -9.64 -3.90
N LYS A 76 -29.59 -10.12 -4.99
CA LYS A 76 -29.51 -9.54 -6.34
C LYS A 76 -29.91 -8.06 -6.34
N GLY A 77 -28.92 -7.16 -6.28
CA GLY A 77 -29.17 -5.72 -6.38
C GLY A 77 -28.04 -4.84 -5.89
N ILE A 78 -28.11 -3.56 -6.25
CA ILE A 78 -27.08 -2.55 -5.97
C ILE A 78 -26.82 -2.34 -4.47
N LYS A 79 -27.82 -2.56 -3.62
CA LYS A 79 -27.69 -2.43 -2.16
C LYS A 79 -26.71 -3.45 -1.57
N GLY A 80 -26.71 -4.67 -2.11
CA GLY A 80 -25.80 -5.71 -1.66
C GLY A 80 -24.34 -5.40 -1.99
N ILE A 81 -24.12 -4.90 -3.22
CA ILE A 81 -22.80 -4.42 -3.67
C ILE A 81 -22.30 -3.28 -2.78
N GLN A 82 -23.17 -2.32 -2.44
CA GLN A 82 -22.82 -1.19 -1.58
C GLN A 82 -22.43 -1.63 -0.16
N VAL A 83 -23.17 -2.56 0.44
CA VAL A 83 -22.83 -3.09 1.78
C VAL A 83 -21.46 -3.76 1.76
N PHE A 84 -21.18 -4.58 0.74
CA PHE A 84 -19.87 -5.23 0.64
C PHE A 84 -18.73 -4.23 0.41
N ALA A 85 -18.94 -3.24 -0.46
CA ALA A 85 -17.96 -2.19 -0.68
C ALA A 85 -17.73 -1.34 0.58
N GLU A 86 -18.75 -1.13 1.41
CA GLU A 86 -18.60 -0.48 2.72
C GLU A 86 -17.74 -1.33 3.66
N ASP A 87 -18.01 -2.63 3.78
CA ASP A 87 -17.23 -3.53 4.65
C ASP A 87 -15.75 -3.55 4.23
N ILE A 88 -15.47 -3.58 2.93
CA ILE A 88 -14.10 -3.54 2.39
C ILE A 88 -13.46 -2.16 2.63
N TYR A 89 -14.22 -1.07 2.51
CA TYR A 89 -13.72 0.26 2.82
C TYR A 89 -13.38 0.43 4.31
N GLN A 90 -14.23 -0.10 5.20
CA GLN A 90 -13.93 -0.10 6.63
C GLN A 90 -12.69 -0.93 6.94
N TYR A 91 -12.50 -2.06 6.26
CA TYR A 91 -11.26 -2.85 6.34
C TYR A 91 -10.02 -2.03 5.91
N PHE A 92 -10.12 -1.29 4.80
CA PHE A 92 -9.09 -0.36 4.36
C PHE A 92 -8.75 0.69 5.43
N CYS A 93 -9.76 1.40 5.95
CA CYS A 93 -9.58 2.43 6.96
C CYS A 93 -8.99 1.89 8.26
N GLN A 94 -9.41 0.71 8.70
CA GLN A 94 -8.92 0.08 9.93
C GLN A 94 -7.44 -0.31 9.85
N LYS A 95 -6.96 -0.65 8.65
CA LYS A 95 -5.57 -1.02 8.45
C LYS A 95 -4.62 0.16 8.37
N ASP A 96 -5.11 1.37 8.11
CA ASP A 96 -4.26 2.56 7.87
C ASP A 96 -3.14 2.20 6.86
N HIS A 97 -3.59 1.75 5.70
CA HIS A 97 -2.81 0.93 4.78
C HIS A 97 -1.59 1.67 4.20
N LEU A 98 -0.44 1.03 4.27
CA LEU A 98 0.81 1.51 3.68
C LEU A 98 1.11 0.79 2.36
N ASN A 99 0.24 0.91 1.36
CA ASN A 99 0.60 0.36 0.04
C ASN A 99 1.61 1.26 -0.69
N PHE A 100 2.24 0.73 -1.74
CA PHE A 100 3.28 1.45 -2.48
C PHE A 100 2.82 2.83 -2.96
N HIS A 101 1.62 2.92 -3.55
CA HIS A 101 1.09 4.16 -4.13
C HIS A 101 0.76 5.20 -3.06
N LEU A 102 0.15 4.80 -1.95
CA LEU A 102 -0.18 5.68 -0.82
C LEU A 102 1.08 6.18 -0.13
N VAL A 103 2.07 5.31 0.11
CA VAL A 103 3.34 5.72 0.70
C VAL A 103 4.05 6.69 -0.24
N LYS A 104 4.15 6.38 -1.53
CA LYS A 104 4.79 7.25 -2.52
C LYS A 104 4.08 8.60 -2.66
N ASP A 105 2.75 8.64 -2.72
CA ASP A 105 1.98 9.89 -2.75
C ASP A 105 2.16 10.70 -1.47
N SER A 106 2.13 10.06 -0.29
CA SER A 106 2.29 10.74 0.99
C SER A 106 3.65 11.43 1.13
N ILE A 107 4.70 10.84 0.54
CA ILE A 107 6.04 11.43 0.45
C ILE A 107 6.04 12.60 -0.54
N SER A 108 5.49 12.44 -1.75
CA SER A 108 5.44 13.48 -2.79
C SER A 108 4.65 14.71 -2.37
N SER A 109 3.53 14.50 -1.69
CA SER A 109 2.57 15.54 -1.31
C SER A 109 2.91 16.19 0.04
N ASN A 110 4.00 15.76 0.70
CA ASN A 110 4.37 16.16 2.06
C ASN A 110 3.24 15.97 3.10
N LYS A 111 2.30 15.06 2.84
CA LYS A 111 1.21 14.73 3.78
C LYS A 111 1.75 13.98 5.00
N ASP A 112 2.85 13.24 4.85
CA ASP A 112 3.46 12.46 5.93
C ASP A 112 4.91 12.91 6.21
N ILE A 113 5.07 13.68 7.29
CA ILE A 113 6.37 14.21 7.72
C ILE A 113 7.34 13.08 8.10
N LEU A 114 6.85 11.97 8.67
CA LEU A 114 7.69 10.85 9.08
C LEU A 114 8.28 10.16 7.84
N LEU A 115 7.43 9.80 6.87
CA LEU A 115 7.88 9.16 5.63
C LEU A 115 8.75 10.10 4.79
N LYS A 116 8.43 11.40 4.76
CA LYS A 116 9.26 12.41 4.11
C LYS A 116 10.64 12.50 4.74
N THR A 117 10.72 12.51 6.07
CA THR A 117 12.00 12.58 6.80
C THR A 117 12.85 11.35 6.54
N ILE A 118 12.25 10.16 6.54
CA ILE A 118 12.96 8.91 6.19
C ILE A 118 13.50 9.01 4.76
N THR A 119 12.69 9.49 3.82
CA THR A 119 13.08 9.68 2.42
C THR A 119 14.24 10.65 2.26
N ASP A 120 14.21 11.77 2.98
CA ASP A 120 15.29 12.77 2.93
C ASP A 120 16.60 12.23 3.48
N LEU A 121 16.54 11.42 4.54
CA LEU A 121 17.71 10.74 5.10
C LEU A 121 18.29 9.70 4.14
N VAL A 122 17.44 8.94 3.45
CA VAL A 122 17.88 7.98 2.42
C VAL A 122 18.47 8.72 1.21
N ALA A 123 17.82 9.78 0.72
CA ALA A 123 18.32 10.59 -0.38
C ALA A 123 19.68 11.24 -0.05
N TYR A 124 19.85 11.69 1.18
CA TYR A 124 21.13 12.20 1.69
C TYR A 124 22.21 11.12 1.64
N LYS A 125 21.93 9.88 2.04
CA LYS A 125 22.88 8.77 1.92
C LYS A 125 23.25 8.44 0.48
N ILE A 126 22.27 8.42 -0.42
CA ILE A 126 22.52 8.22 -1.86
C ILE A 126 23.50 9.30 -2.36
N SER A 127 23.31 10.57 -1.96
CA SER A 127 24.21 11.67 -2.34
C SER A 127 25.64 11.53 -1.81
N GLN A 128 25.86 10.69 -0.80
CA GLN A 128 27.18 10.40 -0.24
C GLN A 128 27.83 9.14 -0.85
N SER A 129 27.16 8.48 -1.80
CA SER A 129 27.56 7.20 -2.36
C SER A 129 27.96 7.32 -3.83
N SER A 130 28.47 6.22 -4.41
CA SER A 130 28.71 6.12 -5.86
C SER A 130 27.45 6.22 -6.71
N ASN A 131 26.28 6.13 -6.10
CA ASN A 131 24.98 6.19 -6.77
C ASN A 131 24.42 7.62 -6.86
N ASP A 132 25.19 8.64 -6.46
CA ASP A 132 24.79 10.04 -6.57
C ASP A 132 24.52 10.43 -8.04
N LYS A 133 23.28 10.86 -8.31
CA LYS A 133 22.80 11.36 -9.61
C LYS A 133 22.28 12.80 -9.51
N GLY A 134 22.63 13.50 -8.43
CA GLY A 134 22.16 14.84 -8.11
C GLY A 134 20.89 14.86 -7.26
N PRO A 135 20.58 15.99 -6.60
CA PRO A 135 19.56 16.05 -5.54
C PRO A 135 18.17 15.58 -5.95
N GLU A 136 17.71 15.97 -7.13
CA GLU A 136 16.37 15.60 -7.64
C GLU A 136 16.27 14.10 -7.92
N MET A 137 17.24 13.54 -8.64
CA MET A 137 17.26 12.11 -8.94
C MET A 137 17.43 11.27 -7.68
N ASN A 138 18.30 11.69 -6.75
CA ASN A 138 18.47 11.00 -5.47
C ASN A 138 17.18 10.98 -4.66
N PHE A 139 16.40 12.06 -4.68
CA PHE A 139 15.11 12.10 -4.01
C PHE A 139 14.09 11.17 -4.67
N ILE A 140 13.96 11.18 -6.00
CA ILE A 140 13.04 10.29 -6.75
C ILE A 140 13.39 8.81 -6.50
N THR A 141 14.69 8.50 -6.52
CA THR A 141 15.22 7.16 -6.19
C THR A 141 14.86 6.79 -4.76
N ALA A 142 15.24 7.61 -3.78
CA ALA A 142 14.93 7.36 -2.36
C ALA A 142 13.42 7.20 -2.12
N GLN A 143 12.59 8.04 -2.72
CA GLN A 143 11.14 7.97 -2.60
C GLN A 143 10.61 6.60 -3.07
N THR A 144 11.08 6.13 -4.22
CA THR A 144 10.62 4.86 -4.78
C THR A 144 11.05 3.70 -3.87
N PHE A 145 12.30 3.70 -3.41
CA PHE A 145 12.80 2.64 -2.52
C PHE A 145 12.16 2.66 -1.13
N VAL A 146 11.94 3.83 -0.55
CA VAL A 146 11.22 3.95 0.73
C VAL A 146 9.80 3.43 0.56
N ALA A 147 9.10 3.78 -0.54
CA ALA A 147 7.76 3.27 -0.80
C ALA A 147 7.74 1.75 -0.97
N GLU A 148 8.68 1.17 -1.72
CA GLU A 148 8.80 -0.29 -1.87
C GLU A 148 9.09 -0.97 -0.54
N TYR A 149 10.08 -0.50 0.20
CA TYR A 149 10.46 -1.09 1.48
C TYR A 149 9.30 -1.04 2.47
N VAL A 150 8.71 0.14 2.65
CA VAL A 150 7.65 0.34 3.64
C VAL A 150 6.43 -0.51 3.31
N SER A 151 5.99 -0.51 2.05
CA SER A 151 4.82 -1.28 1.64
C SER A 151 5.02 -2.80 1.68
N LYS A 152 6.25 -3.26 1.46
CA LYS A 152 6.59 -4.68 1.54
C LYS A 152 6.65 -5.20 2.98
N PHE A 153 7.16 -4.39 3.92
CA PHE A 153 7.48 -4.86 5.27
C PHE A 153 6.47 -4.44 6.35
N PHE A 154 5.60 -3.46 6.09
CA PHE A 154 4.65 -2.96 7.08
C PHE A 154 3.24 -2.92 6.51
N LYS A 155 2.29 -3.50 7.25
CA LYS A 155 0.88 -3.54 6.84
C LYS A 155 0.10 -2.29 7.24
N SER A 156 0.61 -1.54 8.20
CA SER A 156 -0.03 -0.37 8.79
C SER A 156 0.98 0.66 9.28
N ARG A 157 0.57 1.92 9.34
CA ARG A 157 1.35 3.01 9.97
C ARG A 157 1.80 2.68 11.38
N ARG A 158 0.90 2.10 12.19
CA ARG A 158 1.19 1.73 13.57
C ARG A 158 2.31 0.69 13.67
N GLU A 159 2.37 -0.24 12.73
CA GLU A 159 3.44 -1.24 12.67
C GLU A 159 4.78 -0.60 12.32
N LEU A 160 4.79 0.30 11.33
CA LEU A 160 5.96 1.09 10.94
C LEU A 160 6.49 1.92 12.11
N GLU A 161 5.63 2.71 12.77
CA GLU A 161 6.01 3.56 13.90
C GLU A 161 6.55 2.72 15.08
N LYS A 162 5.93 1.55 15.34
CA LYS A 162 6.42 0.61 16.34
C LYS A 162 7.81 0.09 15.98
N GLU A 163 8.08 -0.22 14.72
CA GLU A 163 9.41 -0.67 14.29
C GLU A 163 10.45 0.43 14.45
N ILE A 164 10.15 1.65 13.99
CA ILE A 164 11.04 2.82 14.14
C ILE A 164 11.37 3.05 15.61
N SER A 165 10.40 2.91 16.51
CA SER A 165 10.59 3.11 17.95
C SER A 165 11.60 2.14 18.58
N LYS A 166 11.82 0.95 17.98
CA LYS A 166 12.84 -0.01 18.47
C LYS A 166 14.26 0.49 18.27
N PHE A 167 14.49 1.36 17.28
CA PHE A 167 15.80 1.93 16.98
C PHE A 167 16.16 3.12 17.89
N GLY A 168 15.18 3.64 18.64
CA GLY A 168 15.35 4.73 19.59
C GLY A 168 14.34 5.85 19.38
N ASN A 169 14.47 6.91 20.18
CA ASN A 169 13.52 8.01 20.15
C ASN A 169 13.85 9.01 19.03
N GLU A 170 12.80 9.64 18.49
CA GLU A 170 12.87 10.80 17.61
C GLU A 170 13.83 10.59 16.42
N MET A 171 14.73 11.54 16.16
CA MET A 171 15.65 11.50 15.02
C MET A 171 16.68 10.36 15.09
N LYS A 172 16.97 9.81 16.26
CA LYS A 172 17.88 8.65 16.35
C LYS A 172 17.22 7.42 15.74
N GLY A 173 15.96 7.16 16.10
CA GLY A 173 15.19 6.06 15.54
C GLY A 173 15.02 6.20 14.03
N LEU A 174 14.67 7.42 13.56
CA LEU A 174 14.53 7.70 12.13
C LEU A 174 15.82 7.51 11.35
N ARG A 175 16.98 7.97 11.86
CA ARG A 175 18.27 7.76 11.20
C ARG A 175 18.63 6.29 11.07
N SER A 176 18.51 5.52 12.16
CA SER A 176 18.82 4.08 12.13
C SER A 176 17.84 3.27 11.29
N PHE A 177 16.56 3.67 11.26
CA PHE A 177 15.61 3.07 10.33
C PHE A 177 15.97 3.40 8.87
N SER A 178 16.32 4.65 8.56
CA SER A 178 16.80 5.05 7.24
C SER A 178 18.10 4.35 6.82
N ASP A 179 18.99 4.02 7.78
CA ASP A 179 20.15 3.16 7.51
C ASP A 179 19.68 1.80 7.01
N THR A 180 18.72 1.17 7.70
CA THR A 180 18.16 -0.13 7.32
C THR A 180 17.51 -0.11 5.93
N VAL A 181 16.77 0.95 5.60
CA VAL A 181 16.15 1.10 4.28
C VAL A 181 17.21 1.29 3.19
N TYR A 182 18.25 2.08 3.47
CA TYR A 182 19.35 2.30 2.53
C TYR A 182 20.18 1.03 2.30
N ASP A 183 20.44 0.24 3.34
CA ASP A 183 21.15 -1.03 3.21
C ASP A 183 20.34 -2.01 2.34
N TYR A 184 19.01 -2.06 2.50
CA TYR A 184 18.14 -2.83 1.60
C TYR A 184 18.21 -2.35 0.14
N PHE A 185 18.34 -1.04 -0.09
CA PHE A 185 18.56 -0.50 -1.44
C PHE A 185 19.88 -0.96 -2.03
N VAL A 186 20.98 -0.87 -1.28
CA VAL A 186 22.31 -1.29 -1.74
C VAL A 186 22.37 -2.79 -2.00
N ASP A 187 21.80 -3.61 -1.11
CA ASP A 187 21.75 -5.07 -1.25
C ASP A 187 20.89 -5.50 -2.45
N GLY A 188 19.91 -4.67 -2.86
CA GLY A 188 19.09 -4.90 -4.04
C GLY A 188 19.74 -4.48 -5.37
N GLU A 189 20.81 -3.68 -5.33
CA GLU A 189 21.59 -3.29 -6.53
C GLU A 189 22.82 -4.19 -6.79
N ALA A 190 23.13 -5.13 -5.87
CA ALA A 190 24.24 -6.09 -5.98
C ALA A 190 23.85 -7.37 -6.74
#